data_AF-A0A8H8RT45-F1
#
_entry.id   AF-A0A8H8RT45-F1
#
_cell.length_a   1.000
_cell.length_b   1.000
_cell.length_c   1.000
_cell.angle_alpha   90.00
_cell.angle_beta   90.00
_cell.angle_gamma   90.00
#
_symmetry.space_group_name_H-M   'P 1'
#
loop_
_entity.id
_entity.type
_entity.pdbx_description
1 polymer ?
#
loop_
_entity_poly.entity_id
_entity_poly.type
_entity_poly.pdbx_seq_one_letter_code
_entity_poly.pdbx_strand_id
1 'polypeptide(L)'
;MGGVGARVGECAGGGGGEEVMAVLEMADKEGKEMLANNTDAALADGPFGLLWFVATNSKGERETFWGVDHLAQVADHLGLDKPKTGEWKALL
;
A
#
# COMPACT_ATOMS: atom_id res chain seq x y z
N MET A 1 24.08 0.61 -19.67
CA MET A 1 23.78 0.21 -18.28
C MET A 1 22.97 1.34 -17.66
N GLY A 2 21.65 1.17 -17.49
CA GLY A 2 20.81 2.18 -16.83
C GLY A 2 21.10 2.19 -15.32
N GLY A 3 21.44 3.36 -14.78
CA GLY A 3 21.70 3.53 -13.34
C GLY A 3 20.46 3.27 -12.49
N VAL A 4 20.65 3.10 -11.18
CA VAL A 4 19.59 2.83 -10.20
C VAL A 4 18.43 3.84 -10.31
N GLY A 5 18.72 5.12 -10.54
CA GLY A 5 17.69 6.15 -10.71
C GLY A 5 16.81 5.97 -11.95
N ALA A 6 17.34 5.43 -13.05
CA ALA A 6 16.54 5.16 -14.25
C ALA A 6 15.54 4.02 -14.01
N ARG A 7 15.92 3.01 -13.21
CA ARG A 7 15.03 1.88 -12.87
C ARG A 7 13.97 2.27 -11.85
N VAL A 8 14.33 3.11 -10.87
CA VAL A 8 13.36 3.64 -9.90
C VAL A 8 12.30 4.50 -10.60
N GLY A 9 12.69 5.34 -11.55
CA GLY A 9 11.75 6.14 -12.35
C GLY A 9 10.80 5.29 -13.22
N GLU A 10 11.27 4.16 -13.74
CA GLU A 10 10.46 3.20 -14.49
C GLU A 10 9.43 2.48 -13.59
N CYS A 11 9.85 2.05 -12.39
CA CYS A 11 8.96 1.41 -11.41
C CYS A 11 7.94 2.37 -10.77
N ALA A 12 8.28 3.65 -10.64
CA ALA A 12 7.43 4.68 -10.03
C ALA A 12 6.39 5.28 -11.00
N GLY A 13 6.28 4.78 -12.23
CA GLY A 13 5.25 5.22 -13.17
C GLY A 13 5.57 6.54 -13.90
N GLY A 14 6.85 6.83 -14.16
CA GLY A 14 7.24 7.99 -14.96
C GLY A 14 7.33 9.31 -14.19
N GLY A 15 7.73 9.25 -12.90
CA GLY A 15 8.02 10.44 -12.10
C GLY A 15 9.11 11.30 -12.74
N GLY A 16 8.97 12.62 -12.65
CA GLY A 16 9.94 13.57 -13.19
C GLY A 16 11.31 13.39 -12.52
N GLY A 17 12.39 13.77 -13.21
CA GLY A 17 13.76 13.57 -12.72
C GLY A 17 14.01 14.17 -11.33
N GLU A 18 13.31 15.23 -10.95
CA GLU A 18 13.41 15.85 -9.62
C GLU A 18 12.78 14.99 -8.50
N GLU A 19 11.57 14.45 -8.72
CA GLU A 19 10.89 13.59 -7.77
C GLU A 19 11.66 12.28 -7.54
N VAL A 20 12.22 11.73 -8.62
CA VAL A 20 13.07 10.53 -8.54
C VAL A 20 14.31 10.80 -7.70
N MET A 21 14.95 11.96 -7.87
CA MET A 21 16.15 12.32 -7.10
C MET A 21 15.80 12.55 -5.62
N ALA A 22 14.67 13.19 -5.32
CA ALA A 22 14.19 13.35 -3.95
C ALA A 22 13.94 11.99 -3.26
N VAL A 23 13.34 11.04 -3.96
CA VAL A 23 13.13 9.67 -3.44
C VAL A 23 14.47 8.96 -3.20
N LEU A 24 15.44 9.09 -4.10
CA LEU A 24 16.76 8.48 -3.93
C LEU A 24 17.53 9.08 -2.75
N GLU A 25 17.48 10.40 -2.58
CA GLU A 25 18.10 11.07 -1.44
C GLU A 25 17.47 10.64 -0.11
N MET A 26 16.14 10.51 -0.06
CA MET A 26 15.43 9.98 1.10
C MET A 26 15.80 8.51 1.36
N ALA A 27 15.86 7.69 0.31
CA ALA A 27 16.18 6.28 0.40
C ALA A 27 17.57 6.04 1.03
N ASP A 28 18.55 6.86 0.66
CA ASP A 28 19.92 6.76 1.17
C ASP A 28 20.08 7.29 2.61
N LYS A 29 19.30 8.30 3.00
CA LYS A 29 19.39 8.91 4.35
C LYS A 29 18.63 8.10 5.39
N GLU A 30 17.32 7.93 5.19
CA GLU A 30 16.40 7.42 6.21
C GLU A 30 15.45 6.33 5.70
N GLY A 31 15.43 6.07 4.40
CA GLY A 31 14.43 5.18 3.80
C GLY A 31 14.47 3.74 4.32
N LYS A 32 15.66 3.21 4.65
CA LYS A 32 15.78 1.86 5.24
C LYS A 32 15.17 1.77 6.64
N GLU A 33 15.42 2.78 7.47
CA GLU A 33 14.87 2.85 8.83
C GLU A 33 13.35 3.04 8.78
N MET A 34 12.88 3.95 7.93
CA MET A 34 11.45 4.17 7.73
C MET A 34 10.74 2.91 7.21
N LEU A 35 11.34 2.17 6.28
CA LEU A 35 10.80 0.91 5.78
C LEU A 35 10.73 -0.17 6.87
N ALA A 36 11.76 -0.30 7.70
CA ALA A 36 11.77 -1.23 8.83
C ALA A 36 10.68 -0.88 9.84
N ASN A 37 10.61 0.39 10.27
CA ASN A 37 9.60 0.85 11.23
C ASN A 37 8.17 0.66 10.72
N ASN A 38 7.92 0.91 9.43
CA ASN A 38 6.61 0.66 8.81
C ASN A 38 6.27 -0.84 8.78
N THR A 39 7.27 -1.69 8.55
CA THR A 39 7.09 -3.14 8.55
C THR A 39 6.77 -3.64 9.96
N ASP A 40 7.50 -3.17 10.98
CA ASP A 40 7.25 -3.50 12.38
C ASP A 40 5.85 -3.04 12.82
N ALA A 41 5.44 -1.84 12.41
CA ALA A 41 4.11 -1.31 12.68
C ALA A 41 3.02 -2.18 12.03
N ALA A 42 3.22 -2.63 10.79
CA ALA A 42 2.29 -3.55 10.14
C ALA A 42 2.24 -4.91 10.87
N LEU A 43 3.40 -5.49 11.24
CA LEU A 43 3.50 -6.76 11.95
C LEU A 43 2.81 -6.75 13.32
N ALA A 44 2.75 -5.59 13.99
CA ALA A 44 2.04 -5.44 15.25
C ALA A 44 0.53 -5.75 15.13
N ASP A 45 -0.05 -5.67 13.92
CA ASP A 45 -1.45 -6.01 13.64
C ASP A 45 -1.67 -7.48 13.26
N GLY A 46 -0.61 -8.30 13.29
CA GLY A 46 -0.66 -9.74 13.02
C GLY A 46 -0.67 -10.21 11.55
N PRO A 47 -0.23 -9.45 10.53
CA PRO A 47 -0.10 -9.99 9.18
C PRO A 47 0.92 -11.12 9.14
N PHE A 48 0.56 -12.20 8.45
CA PHE A 48 1.49 -13.29 8.11
C PHE A 48 2.04 -13.17 6.68
N GLY A 49 1.64 -12.12 5.95
CA GLY A 49 2.04 -11.87 4.58
C GLY A 49 1.41 -10.61 4.01
N LEU A 50 1.65 -10.37 2.72
CA LEU A 50 1.05 -9.29 1.94
C LEU A 50 0.06 -9.89 0.93
N LEU A 51 -1.04 -9.24 0.58
CA LEU A 51 -1.51 -7.89 0.95
C LEU A 51 -2.36 -7.93 2.23
N TRP A 52 -2.14 -7.02 3.20
CA TRP A 52 -2.88 -6.95 4.46
C TRP A 52 -3.49 -5.56 4.64
N PHE A 53 -4.78 -5.49 4.93
CA PHE A 53 -5.52 -4.26 5.19
C PHE A 53 -5.90 -4.21 6.66
N VAL A 54 -5.77 -3.02 7.25
CA VAL A 54 -6.32 -2.70 8.57
C VAL A 54 -7.23 -1.51 8.39
N ALA A 55 -8.54 -1.73 8.55
CA ALA A 55 -9.57 -0.77 8.19
C ALA A 55 -10.37 -0.35 9.42
N THR A 56 -10.40 0.95 9.69
CA THR A 56 -11.21 1.55 10.76
C THR A 56 -12.42 2.25 10.13
N ASN A 57 -13.63 1.82 10.47
CA ASN A 57 -14.85 2.41 9.91
C ASN A 57 -15.28 3.69 10.64
N SER A 58 -16.36 4.33 10.18
CA SER A 58 -16.88 5.58 10.76
C SER A 58 -17.38 5.46 12.21
N LYS A 59 -17.57 4.24 12.72
CA LYS A 59 -17.91 3.96 14.12
C LYS A 59 -16.67 3.74 15.00
N GLY A 60 -15.47 3.76 14.43
CA GLY A 60 -14.22 3.45 15.11
C GLY A 60 -13.93 1.96 15.25
N GLU A 61 -14.71 1.09 14.59
CA GLU A 61 -14.49 -0.36 14.62
C GLU A 61 -13.35 -0.73 13.67
N ARG A 62 -12.36 -1.47 14.18
CA ARG A 62 -11.15 -1.86 13.46
C ARG A 62 -11.23 -3.33 13.06
N GLU A 63 -11.03 -3.62 11.78
CA GLU A 63 -11.01 -4.98 11.24
C GLU A 63 -9.83 -5.19 10.28
N THR A 64 -9.39 -6.43 10.12
CA THR A 64 -8.24 -6.79 9.27
C THR A 64 -8.64 -7.76 8.16
N PHE A 65 -8.07 -7.57 6.98
CA PHE A 65 -8.38 -8.35 5.77
C PHE A 65 -7.10 -8.74 5.05
N TRP A 66 -7.00 -9.98 4.60
CA TRP A 66 -5.83 -10.47 3.86
C TRP A 66 -6.18 -10.83 2.43
N GLY A 67 -5.42 -10.30 1.47
CA GLY A 67 -5.58 -10.57 0.04
C GLY A 67 -6.35 -9.49 -0.71
N VAL A 68 -6.00 -9.30 -1.98
CA VAL A 68 -6.66 -8.34 -2.89
C VAL A 68 -8.11 -8.73 -3.19
N ASP A 69 -8.45 -10.00 -3.01
CA ASP A 69 -9.78 -10.57 -3.11
C ASP A 69 -10.74 -10.14 -1.99
N HIS A 70 -10.25 -9.50 -0.92
CA HIS A 70 -11.09 -8.99 0.16
C HIS A 70 -11.46 -7.50 0.00
N LEU A 71 -11.07 -6.84 -1.09
CA LEU A 71 -11.33 -5.41 -1.31
C LEU A 71 -12.80 -5.02 -1.23
N ALA A 72 -13.71 -5.91 -1.67
CA ALA A 72 -15.14 -5.66 -1.54
C ALA A 72 -15.62 -5.74 -0.08
N GLN A 73 -15.04 -6.61 0.76
CA GLN A 73 -15.33 -6.67 2.20
C GLN A 73 -14.78 -5.44 2.93
N VAL A 74 -13.58 -4.97 2.56
CA VAL A 74 -13.00 -3.72 3.08
C VAL A 74 -13.91 -2.53 2.77
N ALA A 75 -14.41 -2.43 1.54
CA ALA A 75 -15.33 -1.37 1.13
C ALA A 75 -16.66 -1.41 1.92
N ASP A 76 -17.19 -2.62 2.15
CA ASP A 76 -18.41 -2.81 2.94
C ASP A 76 -18.22 -2.42 4.41
N HIS A 77 -17.11 -2.83 5.04
CA HIS A 77 -16.78 -2.43 6.43
C HIS A 77 -16.65 -0.91 6.57
N LEU A 78 -15.99 -0.26 5.62
CA LEU A 78 -15.81 1.19 5.60
C LEU A 78 -17.08 1.96 5.21
N GLY A 79 -18.12 1.28 4.71
CA GLY A 79 -19.36 1.92 4.25
C GLY A 79 -19.19 2.75 2.98
N LEU A 80 -18.27 2.35 2.09
CA LEU A 80 -17.98 3.04 0.84
C LEU A 80 -18.93 2.61 -0.28
N ASP A 81 -19.29 3.55 -1.15
CA ASP A 81 -20.08 3.25 -2.34
C ASP A 81 -19.28 2.37 -3.31
N LYS A 82 -19.80 1.17 -3.59
CA LYS A 82 -19.22 0.27 -4.59
C LYS A 82 -19.58 0.74 -6.01
N PRO A 83 -18.66 0.61 -6.99
CA PRO A 83 -18.95 0.98 -8.38
C PRO A 83 -20.18 0.25 -8.90
N LYS A 84 -21.13 0.99 -9.48
CA LYS A 84 -22.40 0.42 -10.01
C LYS A 84 -22.26 -0.12 -11.44
N THR A 85 -21.13 0.12 -12.10
CA THR A 85 -20.81 -0.26 -13.48
C THR A 85 -19.31 -0.57 -13.59
N GLY A 86 -18.93 -1.61 -14.32
CA GLY A 86 -17.53 -2.09 -14.42
C GLY A 86 -17.27 -3.36 -13.61
N GLU A 87 -16.02 -3.84 -13.57
CA GLU A 87 -15.66 -5.07 -12.85
C GLU A 87 -15.43 -4.82 -11.36
N TRP A 88 -15.89 -5.75 -10.51
CA TRP A 88 -15.25 -6.24 -9.27
C TRP A 88 -15.80 -7.65 -9.02
N LYS A 89 -14.95 -8.67 -8.98
CA LYS A 89 -15.19 -9.90 -8.19
C LYS A 89 -13.87 -10.64 -7.93
N ALA A 90 -13.38 -10.55 -6.70
CA ALA A 90 -13.20 -11.74 -5.89
C ALA A 90 -13.75 -11.42 -4.48
N LEU A 91 -14.26 -12.46 -3.83
CA LEU A 91 -14.78 -12.53 -2.47
C LEU A 91 -14.62 -14.01 -2.10
N LEU A 92 -13.69 -14.34 -1.21
CA LEU A 92 -13.71 -15.62 -0.49
C LEU A 92 -14.72 -15.55 0.67
#